data_AF-A0ABD3PVA3-F1
#
_entry.id   AF-A0ABD3PVA3-F1
#
_cell.length_a   1.000
_cell.length_b   1.000
_cell.length_c   1.000
_cell.angle_alpha   90.00
_cell.angle_beta   90.00
_cell.angle_gamma   90.00
#
_symmetry.space_group_name_H-M   'P 1'
#
loop_
_entity.id
_entity.type
_entity.pdbx_description
1 polymer ?
#
loop_
_entity_poly.entity_id
_entity_poly.type
_entity_poly.pdbx_seq_one_letter_code
_entity_poly.pdbx_strand_id
1 'polypeptide(L)'
;MSTQAKKGSGKQSKAGRREVIEREYVEAERINAETVSCVKRLIEVLLSGGVPESSLTGLRKCSVVKEDVEGSTREVGKQHIDDLMNSLIHADIAADESWSFALCYPSLNVNELILHLNEFRSLMCNGAALARTSVQRKLGDIRSDSKTDATVVDSWTKIEKQINDALTKCNIGAYKTRALMIVATKGGHIMSETKPTS
;
A
#
# COMPACT_ATOMS: atom_id res chain seq x y z
N MET A 1 22.57 8.15 43.23
CA MET A 1 22.58 9.22 42.22
C MET A 1 23.02 8.63 40.89
N SER A 2 22.26 8.96 39.85
CA SER A 2 22.31 8.41 38.49
C SER A 2 23.50 8.95 37.69
N THR A 3 24.10 8.11 36.84
CA THR A 3 24.44 8.45 35.45
C THR A 3 24.80 7.20 34.65
N GLN A 4 23.81 6.59 33.99
CA GLN A 4 24.07 5.74 32.83
C GLN A 4 24.18 6.64 31.59
N ALA A 5 25.38 6.71 31.03
CA ALA A 5 25.64 7.34 29.75
C ALA A 5 24.93 6.56 28.63
N LYS A 6 23.98 7.23 27.95
CA LYS A 6 23.41 6.75 26.69
C LYS A 6 24.52 6.67 25.64
N LYS A 7 24.95 5.45 25.31
CA LYS A 7 25.82 5.17 24.16
C LYS A 7 25.16 5.68 22.88
N GLY A 8 25.93 6.46 22.12
CA GLY A 8 25.49 7.14 20.92
C GLY A 8 24.95 6.21 19.84
N SER A 9 23.90 6.67 19.18
CA SER A 9 23.40 6.16 17.92
C SER A 9 24.53 6.14 16.88
N GLY A 10 24.94 4.96 16.44
CA GLY A 10 25.97 4.78 15.44
C GLY A 10 25.62 5.54 14.15
N LYS A 11 26.51 6.44 13.72
CA LYS A 11 26.43 7.04 12.39
C LYS A 11 26.59 5.93 11.36
N GLN A 12 25.53 5.61 10.64
CA GLN A 12 25.60 4.68 9.51
C GLN A 12 26.58 5.24 8.47
N SER A 13 27.46 4.40 7.93
CA SER A 13 28.42 4.84 6.92
C SER A 13 27.68 5.29 5.65
N LYS A 14 28.27 6.23 4.89
CA LYS A 14 27.68 6.68 3.60
C LYS A 14 27.42 5.51 2.64
N ALA A 15 28.28 4.48 2.67
CA ALA A 15 28.11 3.25 1.91
C ALA A 15 26.87 2.46 2.38
N GLY A 16 26.74 2.23 3.69
CA GLY A 16 25.57 1.52 4.24
C GLY A 16 24.24 2.25 4.01
N ARG A 17 24.26 3.59 3.97
CA ARG A 17 23.06 4.38 3.63
C ARG A 17 22.67 4.22 2.16
N ARG A 18 23.63 4.16 1.24
CA ARG A 18 23.36 3.93 -0.19
C ARG A 18 22.73 2.55 -0.41
N GLU A 19 23.23 1.51 0.26
CA GLU A 19 22.67 0.16 0.19
C GLU A 19 21.24 0.05 0.74
N VAL A 20 20.90 0.85 1.76
CA VAL A 20 19.52 0.89 2.29
C VAL A 20 18.58 1.52 1.26
N ILE A 21 18.97 2.66 0.68
CA ILE A 21 18.16 3.35 -0.34
C ILE A 21 17.97 2.48 -1.57
N GLU A 22 19.02 1.77 -2.00
CA GLU A 22 18.95 0.85 -3.13
C GLU A 22 17.95 -0.29 -2.88
N ARG A 23 17.99 -0.89 -1.67
CA ARG A 23 17.03 -1.92 -1.28
C ARG A 23 15.60 -1.40 -1.21
N GLU A 24 15.40 -0.20 -0.69
CA GLU A 24 14.08 0.44 -0.67
C GLU A 24 13.56 0.67 -2.09
N TYR A 25 14.43 1.07 -3.02
CA TYR A 25 14.07 1.26 -4.43
C TYR A 25 13.67 -0.04 -5.12
N VAL A 26 14.50 -1.08 -5.02
CA VAL A 26 14.21 -2.41 -5.59
C VAL A 26 12.91 -3.00 -5.03
N GLU A 27 12.68 -2.83 -3.73
CA GLU A 27 11.44 -3.29 -3.10
C GLU A 27 10.22 -2.49 -3.56
N ALA A 28 10.36 -1.19 -3.79
CA ALA A 28 9.27 -0.37 -4.35
C ALA A 28 8.90 -0.81 -5.77
N GLU A 29 9.90 -1.09 -6.63
CA GLU A 29 9.67 -1.61 -7.99
C GLU A 29 8.97 -2.98 -7.94
N ARG A 30 9.42 -3.88 -7.05
CA ARG A 30 8.79 -5.20 -6.87
C ARG A 30 7.33 -5.07 -6.45
N ILE A 31 7.04 -4.25 -5.44
CA ILE A 31 5.67 -4.00 -4.96
C ILE A 31 4.82 -3.41 -6.09
N ASN A 32 5.36 -2.47 -6.86
CA ASN A 32 4.64 -1.86 -7.98
C ASN A 32 4.30 -2.90 -9.07
N ALA A 33 5.27 -3.72 -9.48
CA ALA A 33 5.06 -4.78 -10.46
C ALA A 33 4.00 -5.79 -10.01
N GLU A 34 4.05 -6.21 -8.75
CA GLU A 34 3.04 -7.10 -8.15
C GLU A 34 1.67 -6.43 -8.08
N THR A 35 1.61 -5.14 -7.76
CA THR A 35 0.37 -4.36 -7.72
C THR A 35 -0.28 -4.32 -9.11
N VAL A 36 0.49 -4.01 -10.16
CA VAL A 36 0.01 -4.00 -11.54
C VAL A 36 -0.51 -5.39 -11.95
N SER A 37 0.21 -6.45 -11.59
CA SER A 37 -0.21 -7.83 -11.86
C SER A 37 -1.52 -8.18 -11.14
N CYS A 38 -1.64 -7.80 -9.87
CA CYS A 38 -2.84 -8.02 -9.06
C CYS A 38 -4.05 -7.25 -9.60
N VAL A 39 -3.87 -5.98 -9.99
CA VAL A 39 -4.93 -5.17 -10.60
C VAL A 39 -5.45 -5.80 -11.89
N LYS A 40 -4.58 -6.39 -12.73
CA LYS A 40 -5.01 -7.12 -13.93
C LYS A 40 -5.93 -8.29 -13.58
N ARG A 41 -5.56 -9.11 -12.59
CA ARG A 41 -6.40 -10.22 -12.11
C ARG A 41 -7.72 -9.74 -11.51
N LEU A 42 -7.72 -8.65 -10.74
CA LEU A 42 -8.94 -8.03 -10.23
C LEU A 42 -9.88 -7.61 -11.37
N ILE A 43 -9.35 -6.96 -12.40
CA ILE A 43 -10.12 -6.55 -13.58
C ILE A 43 -10.70 -7.77 -14.30
N GLU A 44 -9.91 -8.82 -14.50
CA GLU A 44 -10.37 -10.07 -15.13
C GLU A 44 -11.57 -10.67 -14.37
N VAL A 45 -11.49 -10.78 -13.05
CA VAL A 45 -12.59 -11.30 -12.21
C VAL A 45 -13.84 -10.43 -12.34
N LEU A 46 -13.69 -9.11 -12.29
CA LEU A 46 -14.81 -8.17 -12.39
C LEU A 46 -15.49 -8.25 -13.77
N LEU A 47 -14.70 -8.30 -14.85
CA LEU A 47 -15.21 -8.45 -16.21
C LEU A 47 -15.92 -9.79 -16.40
N SER A 48 -15.33 -10.89 -15.92
CA SER A 48 -15.95 -12.22 -15.98
C SER A 48 -17.26 -12.28 -15.17
N GLY A 49 -17.38 -11.48 -14.12
CA GLY A 49 -18.62 -11.30 -13.35
C GLY A 49 -19.67 -10.41 -14.00
N GLY A 50 -19.37 -9.80 -15.16
CA GLY A 50 -20.30 -8.96 -15.91
C GLY A 50 -20.20 -7.46 -15.61
N VAL A 51 -19.19 -7.02 -14.85
CA VAL A 51 -18.96 -5.58 -14.60
C VAL A 51 -18.52 -4.90 -15.90
N PRO A 52 -19.16 -3.79 -16.33
CA PRO A 52 -18.77 -3.08 -17.54
C PRO A 52 -17.36 -2.50 -17.45
N GLU A 53 -16.62 -2.58 -18.55
CA GLU A 53 -15.27 -2.04 -18.68
C GLU A 53 -15.18 -0.54 -18.31
N SER A 54 -16.21 0.24 -18.62
CA SER A 54 -16.27 1.67 -18.27
C SER A 54 -16.23 1.93 -16.76
N SER A 55 -16.73 0.98 -15.95
CA SER A 55 -16.75 1.05 -14.50
C SER A 55 -15.40 0.70 -13.85
N LEU A 56 -14.42 0.20 -14.62
CA LEU A 56 -13.12 -0.27 -14.11
C LEU A 56 -11.98 0.75 -14.31
N THR A 57 -12.31 1.96 -14.77
CA THR A 57 -11.32 3.03 -15.01
C THR A 57 -10.55 3.44 -13.75
N GLY A 58 -11.17 3.38 -12.57
CA GLY A 58 -10.51 3.64 -11.29
C GLY A 58 -9.37 2.65 -11.00
N LEU A 59 -9.64 1.35 -11.11
CA LEU A 59 -8.64 0.30 -10.95
C LEU A 59 -7.47 0.45 -11.93
N ARG A 60 -7.74 0.75 -13.21
CA ARG A 60 -6.69 0.93 -14.23
C ARG A 60 -5.74 2.09 -13.91
N LYS A 61 -6.24 3.14 -13.26
CA LYS A 61 -5.42 4.27 -12.82
C LYS A 61 -4.51 3.92 -11.63
N CYS A 62 -4.84 2.90 -10.86
CA CYS A 62 -3.99 2.41 -9.77
C CYS A 62 -2.71 1.73 -10.27
N SER A 63 -2.70 1.28 -11.54
CA SER A 63 -1.55 0.65 -12.18
C SER A 63 -0.50 1.62 -12.74
N VAL A 64 -0.71 2.94 -12.60
CA VAL A 64 0.14 3.97 -13.21
C VAL A 64 0.89 4.74 -12.13
N VAL A 65 1.91 4.11 -11.52
CA VAL A 65 3.02 4.90 -10.99
C VAL A 65 3.87 5.25 -12.21
N LYS A 66 3.86 6.53 -12.62
CA LYS A 66 4.60 6.99 -13.80
C LYS A 66 6.08 6.66 -13.64
N GLU A 67 6.58 5.77 -14.49
CA GLU A 67 7.99 5.70 -14.86
C GLU A 67 8.33 6.96 -15.65
N ASP A 68 8.61 8.07 -14.97
CA ASP A 68 9.20 9.24 -15.61
C ASP A 68 9.98 10.03 -14.56
N VAL A 69 11.25 9.66 -14.34
CA VAL A 69 12.35 10.62 -14.25
C VAL A 69 13.61 9.93 -14.75
N GLU A 70 13.93 10.17 -16.03
CA GLU A 70 15.30 10.04 -16.54
C GLU A 70 16.31 10.66 -15.54
N GLY A 71 17.29 9.87 -15.11
CA GLY A 71 18.64 10.38 -14.93
C GLY A 71 18.90 11.36 -13.78
N SER A 72 18.22 11.27 -12.64
CA SER A 72 18.65 11.97 -11.42
C SER A 72 18.88 11.00 -10.27
N THR A 73 20.11 10.50 -10.15
CA THR A 73 20.66 10.12 -8.84
C THR A 73 20.48 11.30 -7.90
N ARG A 74 19.49 11.31 -6.99
CA ARG A 74 19.52 11.99 -5.67
C ARG A 74 18.12 12.16 -5.10
N GLU A 75 17.90 11.44 -3.99
CA GLU A 75 16.84 11.65 -2.99
C GLU A 75 15.41 11.42 -3.47
N VAL A 76 14.64 10.64 -2.71
CA VAL A 76 13.19 10.60 -2.81
C VAL A 76 12.69 12.03 -2.65
N GLY A 77 12.37 12.68 -3.77
CA GLY A 77 11.85 14.02 -3.81
C GLY A 77 10.46 14.04 -3.17
N LYS A 78 10.11 15.18 -2.55
CA LYS A 78 8.77 15.39 -1.99
C LYS A 78 7.65 15.01 -2.98
N GLN A 79 7.84 15.33 -4.25
CA GLN A 79 6.89 15.00 -5.33
C GLN A 79 6.62 13.49 -5.45
N HIS A 80 7.66 12.65 -5.37
CA HIS A 80 7.50 11.20 -5.47
C HIS A 80 6.63 10.65 -4.33
N ILE A 81 6.75 11.21 -3.13
CA ILE A 81 5.93 10.80 -1.98
C ILE A 81 4.49 11.29 -2.15
N ASP A 82 4.29 12.51 -2.64
CA ASP A 82 2.95 13.04 -2.93
C ASP A 82 2.24 12.17 -4.01
N ASP A 83 2.97 11.75 -5.05
CA ASP A 83 2.44 10.87 -6.10
C ASP A 83 2.08 9.48 -5.55
N LEU A 84 2.95 8.92 -4.70
CA LEU A 84 2.67 7.65 -4.03
C LEU A 84 1.46 7.75 -3.09
N MET A 85 1.35 8.84 -2.34
CA MET A 85 0.20 9.11 -1.47
C MET A 85 -1.11 9.16 -2.26
N ASN A 86 -1.10 9.86 -3.40
CA ASN A 86 -2.24 9.89 -4.31
C ASN A 86 -2.55 8.50 -4.85
N SER A 87 -1.54 7.71 -5.23
CA SER A 87 -1.73 6.33 -5.70
C SER A 87 -2.39 5.45 -4.63
N LEU A 88 -1.92 5.51 -3.38
CA LEU A 88 -2.50 4.76 -2.25
C LEU A 88 -3.96 5.13 -1.98
N ILE A 89 -4.31 6.41 -2.09
CA ILE A 89 -5.70 6.87 -1.91
C ILE A 89 -6.59 6.34 -3.05
N HIS A 90 -6.15 6.45 -4.31
CA HIS A 90 -6.91 5.92 -5.44
C HIS A 90 -7.08 4.41 -5.37
N ALA A 91 -6.03 3.70 -4.93
CA ALA A 91 -6.06 2.26 -4.76
C ALA A 91 -7.03 1.81 -3.66
N ASP A 92 -7.13 2.56 -2.55
CA ASP A 92 -8.13 2.29 -1.50
C ASP A 92 -9.56 2.47 -2.02
N ILE A 93 -9.81 3.56 -2.75
CA ILE A 93 -11.10 3.83 -3.39
C ILE A 93 -11.45 2.72 -4.39
N ALA A 94 -10.50 2.34 -5.25
CA ALA A 94 -10.72 1.31 -6.25
C ALA A 94 -10.99 -0.06 -5.61
N ALA A 95 -10.36 -0.38 -4.47
CA ALA A 95 -10.65 -1.60 -3.72
C ALA A 95 -12.07 -1.60 -3.13
N ASP A 96 -12.52 -0.46 -2.60
CA ASP A 96 -13.89 -0.30 -2.08
C ASP A 96 -14.94 -0.38 -3.20
N GLU A 97 -14.69 0.28 -4.34
CA GLU A 97 -15.54 0.19 -5.53
C GLU A 97 -15.62 -1.25 -6.05
N SER A 98 -14.49 -1.94 -6.14
CA SER A 98 -14.42 -3.34 -6.58
C SER A 98 -15.28 -4.24 -5.70
N TRP A 99 -15.24 -4.04 -4.39
CA TRP A 99 -16.11 -4.77 -3.46
C TRP A 99 -17.58 -4.44 -3.66
N SER A 100 -17.93 -3.18 -3.93
CA SER A 100 -19.32 -2.77 -4.15
C SER A 100 -19.97 -3.49 -5.34
N PHE A 101 -19.20 -3.87 -6.36
CA PHE A 101 -19.71 -4.65 -7.49
C PHE A 101 -20.22 -6.04 -7.08
N ALA A 102 -19.68 -6.65 -6.02
CA ALA A 102 -20.18 -7.92 -5.51
C ALA A 102 -21.66 -7.85 -5.08
N LEU A 103 -22.16 -6.65 -4.75
CA LEU A 103 -23.57 -6.45 -4.38
C LEU A 103 -24.50 -6.32 -5.59
N CYS A 104 -23.97 -5.94 -6.76
CA CYS A 104 -24.75 -5.61 -7.96
C CYS A 104 -24.64 -6.66 -9.05
N TYR A 105 -23.62 -7.54 -9.00
CA TYR A 105 -23.34 -8.53 -10.04
C TYR A 105 -23.35 -9.94 -9.43
N PRO A 106 -24.51 -10.63 -9.40
CA PRO A 106 -24.65 -11.96 -8.80
C PRO A 106 -23.79 -13.05 -9.45
N SER A 107 -23.38 -12.84 -10.71
CA SER A 107 -22.47 -13.71 -11.47
C SER A 107 -21.00 -13.58 -11.06
N LEU A 108 -20.67 -12.61 -10.19
CA LEU A 108 -19.30 -12.39 -9.76
C LEU A 108 -18.83 -13.50 -8.83
N ASN A 109 -17.64 -14.04 -9.11
CA ASN A 109 -16.99 -14.98 -8.21
C ASN A 109 -16.47 -14.25 -6.97
N VAL A 110 -17.32 -14.13 -5.94
CA VAL A 110 -17.02 -13.38 -4.71
C VAL A 110 -15.79 -13.94 -3.98
N ASN A 111 -15.57 -15.25 -4.03
CA ASN A 111 -14.40 -15.87 -3.39
C ASN A 111 -13.10 -15.42 -4.04
N GLU A 112 -13.05 -15.47 -5.38
CA GLU A 112 -11.89 -15.05 -6.16
C GLU A 112 -11.66 -13.53 -6.07
N LEU A 113 -12.73 -12.74 -6.09
CA LEU A 113 -12.67 -11.30 -5.83
C LEU A 113 -12.04 -11.01 -4.46
N ILE A 114 -12.49 -11.68 -3.39
CA ILE A 114 -11.95 -11.46 -2.04
C ILE A 114 -10.46 -11.83 -1.95
N LEU A 115 -10.05 -12.92 -2.61
CA LEU A 115 -8.64 -13.34 -2.64
C LEU A 115 -7.76 -12.26 -3.28
N HIS A 116 -8.15 -11.74 -4.44
CA HIS A 116 -7.37 -10.71 -5.11
C HIS A 116 -7.46 -9.35 -4.41
N LEU A 117 -8.59 -9.00 -3.80
CA LEU A 117 -8.69 -7.80 -2.97
C LEU A 117 -7.78 -7.89 -1.74
N ASN A 118 -7.67 -9.08 -1.13
CA ASN A 118 -6.78 -9.29 0.01
C ASN A 118 -5.31 -9.10 -0.38
N GLU A 119 -4.91 -9.68 -1.51
CA GLU A 119 -3.57 -9.51 -2.08
C GLU A 119 -3.29 -8.02 -2.38
N PHE A 120 -4.20 -7.36 -3.11
CA PHE A 120 -4.08 -5.95 -3.47
C PHE A 120 -3.93 -5.05 -2.25
N ARG A 121 -4.76 -5.26 -1.21
CA ARG A 121 -4.66 -4.50 0.04
C ARG A 121 -3.38 -4.79 0.81
N SER A 122 -2.84 -6.01 0.74
CA SER A 122 -1.55 -6.33 1.34
C SER A 122 -0.41 -5.58 0.63
N LEU A 123 -0.44 -5.53 -0.70
CA LEU A 123 0.55 -4.80 -1.49
C LEU A 123 0.52 -3.29 -1.20
N MET A 124 -0.68 -2.70 -1.09
CA MET A 124 -0.83 -1.30 -0.65
C MET A 124 -0.23 -1.06 0.75
N CYS A 125 -0.47 -1.96 1.71
CA CYS A 125 0.11 -1.84 3.04
C CYS A 125 1.64 -1.89 3.01
N ASN A 126 2.20 -2.79 2.19
CA ASN A 126 3.66 -2.90 2.02
C ASN A 126 4.24 -1.62 1.40
N GLY A 127 3.62 -1.09 0.34
CA GLY A 127 4.04 0.17 -0.29
C GLY A 127 3.97 1.35 0.68
N ALA A 128 2.89 1.47 1.45
CA ALA A 128 2.74 2.51 2.47
C ALA A 128 3.77 2.39 3.61
N ALA A 129 4.06 1.17 4.06
CA ALA A 129 5.06 0.92 5.10
C ALA A 129 6.48 1.24 4.63
N LEU A 130 6.81 0.90 3.38
CA LEU A 130 8.08 1.23 2.75
C LEU A 130 8.26 2.76 2.65
N ALA A 131 7.23 3.46 2.15
CA ALA A 131 7.23 4.91 2.05
C ALA A 131 7.39 5.60 3.41
N ARG A 132 6.69 5.11 4.44
CA ARG A 132 6.84 5.61 5.81
C ARG A 132 8.30 5.47 6.28
N THR A 133 8.94 4.34 6.02
CA THR A 133 10.35 4.11 6.37
C THR A 133 11.26 5.13 5.68
N SER A 134 11.06 5.34 4.38
CA SER A 134 11.80 6.34 3.60
C SER A 134 11.61 7.78 4.12
N VAL A 135 10.38 8.15 4.45
CA VAL A 135 10.02 9.47 5.03
C VAL A 135 10.67 9.65 6.39
N GLN A 136 10.57 8.67 7.29
CA GLN A 136 11.16 8.73 8.64
C GLN A 136 12.68 8.88 8.58
N ARG A 137 13.33 8.14 7.67
CA ARG A 137 14.77 8.26 7.43
C ARG A 137 15.13 9.68 6.97
N LYS A 138 14.43 10.21 5.96
CA LYS A 138 14.67 11.56 5.43
C LYS A 138 14.42 12.65 6.47
N LEU A 139 13.39 12.50 7.29
CA LEU A 139 13.09 13.41 8.40
C LEU A 139 14.19 13.36 9.48
N GLY A 140 14.72 12.16 9.75
CA GLY A 140 15.88 11.98 10.63
C GLY A 140 17.12 12.71 10.12
N ASP A 141 17.38 12.64 8.80
CA ASP A 141 18.47 13.37 8.15
C ASP A 141 18.30 14.88 8.30
N ILE A 142 17.11 15.38 7.97
CA ILE A 142 16.73 16.80 8.06
C ILE A 142 16.90 17.34 9.49
N ARG A 143 16.40 16.60 10.49
CA ARG A 143 16.50 16.98 11.91
C ARG A 143 17.92 16.95 12.44
N SER A 144 18.81 16.16 11.83
CA SER A 144 20.22 16.07 12.22
C SER A 144 21.08 17.19 11.63
N ASP A 145 20.61 17.88 10.59
CA ASP A 145 21.31 19.00 9.98
C ASP A 145 20.91 20.32 10.65
N SER A 146 21.85 20.84 11.46
CA SER A 146 21.74 22.11 12.19
C SER A 146 21.49 23.36 11.34
N LYS A 147 21.67 23.27 10.01
CA LYS A 147 21.45 24.38 9.07
C LYS A 147 20.10 24.31 8.36
N THR A 148 19.29 23.28 8.62
CA THR A 148 18.02 23.12 7.94
C THR A 148 16.99 24.15 8.42
N ASP A 149 16.29 24.75 7.47
CA ASP A 149 15.18 25.66 7.72
C ASP A 149 14.01 24.94 8.41
N ALA A 150 13.41 25.58 9.42
CA ALA A 150 12.25 25.06 10.14
C ALA A 150 11.06 24.72 9.22
N THR A 151 10.85 25.51 8.16
CA THR A 151 9.78 25.28 7.17
C THR A 151 9.97 23.95 6.41
N VAL A 152 11.22 23.53 6.19
CA VAL A 152 11.53 22.23 5.58
C VAL A 152 11.16 21.11 6.55
N VAL A 153 11.53 21.24 7.84
CA VAL A 153 11.18 20.27 8.89
C VAL A 153 9.65 20.12 9.00
N ASP A 154 8.92 21.24 9.02
CA ASP A 154 7.45 21.24 9.11
C ASP A 154 6.81 20.57 7.90
N SER A 155 7.31 20.87 6.69
CA SER A 155 6.80 20.28 5.46
C SER A 155 6.95 18.75 5.44
N TRP A 156 8.09 18.22 5.91
CA TRP A 156 8.33 16.78 6.00
C TRP A 156 7.59 16.12 7.15
N THR A 157 7.36 16.84 8.25
CA THR A 157 6.51 16.36 9.35
C THR A 157 5.06 16.22 8.90
N LYS A 158 4.57 17.13 8.04
CA LYS A 158 3.24 17.01 7.42
C LYS A 158 3.14 15.76 6.54
N ILE A 159 4.17 15.49 5.73
CA ILE A 159 4.24 14.28 4.88
C ILE A 159 4.24 13.03 5.76
N GLU A 160 5.03 13.01 6.84
CA GLU A 160 5.05 11.90 7.81
C GLU A 160 3.64 11.63 8.38
N LYS A 161 2.90 12.69 8.73
CA LYS A 161 1.52 12.53 9.20
C LYS A 161 0.62 11.91 8.12
N GLN A 162 0.70 12.42 6.89
CA GLN A 162 -0.11 11.93 5.78
C GLN A 162 0.15 10.45 5.46
N ILE A 163 1.42 10.02 5.42
CA ILE A 163 1.73 8.61 5.14
C ILE A 163 1.29 7.68 6.27
N ASN A 164 1.35 8.13 7.54
CA ASN A 164 0.80 7.37 8.66
C ASN A 164 -0.74 7.24 8.57
N ASP A 165 -1.42 8.31 8.15
CA ASP A 165 -2.87 8.28 7.93
C ASP A 165 -3.24 7.31 6.79
N ALA A 166 -2.51 7.33 5.67
CA ALA A 166 -2.71 6.38 4.57
C ALA A 166 -2.45 4.94 4.99
N LEU A 167 -1.33 4.67 5.67
CA LEU A 167 -1.02 3.33 6.20
C LEU A 167 -2.12 2.82 7.15
N THR A 168 -2.68 3.70 7.98
CA THR A 168 -3.81 3.36 8.86
C THR A 168 -5.03 2.94 8.06
N LYS A 169 -5.40 3.69 7.02
CA LYS A 169 -6.52 3.36 6.14
C LYS A 169 -6.30 2.04 5.39
N CYS A 170 -5.12 1.85 4.80
CA CYS A 170 -4.76 0.59 4.13
C CYS A 170 -4.89 -0.60 5.09
N ASN A 171 -4.40 -0.47 6.33
CA ASN A 171 -4.50 -1.53 7.35
C ASN A 171 -5.95 -1.83 7.75
N ILE A 172 -6.79 -0.80 7.93
CA ILE A 172 -8.23 -0.96 8.21
C ILE A 172 -8.90 -1.72 7.06
N GLY A 173 -8.62 -1.31 5.82
CA GLY A 173 -9.13 -1.99 4.64
C GLY A 173 -8.68 -3.44 4.57
N ALA A 174 -7.39 -3.71 4.75
CA ALA A 174 -6.83 -5.06 4.74
C ALA A 174 -7.42 -5.94 5.84
N TYR A 175 -7.70 -5.37 7.01
CA TYR A 175 -8.43 -6.06 8.08
C TYR A 175 -9.85 -6.44 7.63
N LYS A 176 -10.62 -5.51 7.05
CA LYS A 176 -11.98 -5.79 6.55
C LYS A 176 -11.97 -6.91 5.51
N THR A 177 -11.06 -6.87 4.53
CA THR A 177 -10.98 -7.90 3.50
C THR A 177 -10.55 -9.26 4.06
N ARG A 178 -9.61 -9.30 5.02
CA ARG A 178 -9.26 -10.54 5.72
C ARG A 178 -10.43 -11.12 6.51
N ALA A 179 -11.21 -10.28 7.19
CA ALA A 179 -12.42 -10.73 7.89
C ALA A 179 -13.42 -11.35 6.91
N LEU A 180 -13.66 -10.71 5.75
CA LEU A 180 -14.50 -11.27 4.68
C LEU A 180 -13.95 -12.60 4.17
N MET A 181 -12.64 -12.72 3.95
CA MET A 181 -12.00 -13.97 3.53
C MET A 181 -12.19 -15.09 4.54
N ILE A 182 -12.08 -14.80 5.85
CA ILE A 182 -12.35 -15.78 6.91
C ILE A 182 -13.81 -16.24 6.89
N VAL A 183 -14.76 -15.32 6.70
CA VAL A 183 -16.19 -15.67 6.59
C VAL A 183 -16.46 -16.49 5.34
N ALA A 184 -15.91 -16.12 4.19
CA ALA A 184 -16.07 -16.85 2.94
C ALA A 184 -15.48 -18.28 3.01
N THR A 185 -14.33 -18.44 3.66
CA THR A 185 -13.64 -19.73 3.78
C THR A 185 -14.20 -20.63 4.89
N LYS A 186 -14.68 -20.06 6.01
CA LYS A 186 -15.24 -20.84 7.14
C LYS A 186 -16.76 -21.05 7.05
N GLY A 187 -17.50 -20.11 6.45
CA GLY A 187 -18.95 -20.18 6.29
C GLY A 187 -19.41 -21.30 5.35
N GLY A 188 -18.56 -21.71 4.40
CA GLY A 188 -18.82 -22.86 3.52
C GLY A 188 -18.89 -24.21 4.24
N HIS A 189 -18.40 -24.32 5.48
CA HIS A 189 -18.45 -25.57 6.24
C HIS A 189 -19.73 -25.76 7.06
N ILE A 190 -20.52 -24.69 7.28
CA ILE A 190 -21.71 -24.77 8.15
C ILE A 190 -22.96 -25.19 7.36
N MET A 191 -22.96 -25.07 6.02
CA MET A 191 -24.14 -25.43 5.21
C MET A 191 -24.11 -26.85 4.61
N SER A 192 -23.08 -27.67 4.85
CA SER A 192 -22.99 -29.02 4.28
C SER A 192 -23.48 -30.14 5.21
N GLU A 193 -23.97 -29.85 6.42
CA GLU A 193 -24.29 -30.86 7.44
C GLU A 193 -25.79 -31.11 7.70
N THR A 194 -26.70 -30.63 6.86
CA THR A 194 -28.11 -31.06 6.95
C THR A 194 -28.46 -32.04 5.82
N LYS A 195 -27.96 -33.28 5.94
CA LYS A 195 -28.62 -34.41 5.27
C LYS A 195 -29.94 -34.68 5.99
N PRO A 196 -31.09 -34.67 5.30
CA PRO A 196 -32.33 -35.15 5.89
C PRO A 196 -32.19 -36.65 6.15
N THR A 197 -32.26 -37.04 7.41
CA THR A 197 -32.52 -38.43 7.79
C THR A 197 -33.96 -38.75 7.41
N SER A 198 -34.11 -39.93 6.80
CA SER A 198 -35.31 -40.46 6.15
C SER A 198 -36.50 -40.62 7.08
#